data_AF-A0A3D2NQ13-F1
#
_entry.id   AF-A0A3D2NQ13-F1
#
_cell.length_a   1.000
_cell.length_b   1.000
_cell.length_c   1.000
_cell.angle_alpha   90.00
_cell.angle_beta   90.00
_cell.angle_gamma   90.00
#
_symmetry.space_group_name_H-M   'P 1'
#
loop_
_entity.id
_entity.type
_entity.pdbx_description
1 polymer ?
#
loop_
_entity_poly.entity_id
_entity_poly.type
_entity_poly.pdbx_seq_one_letter_code
_entity_poly.pdbx_strand_id
1 'polypeptide(L)'
;MNEEQAVLDFFAKKENLPLGLSVAEQMDEIRAQINSRFWKSLQQRISDQHTSAWIAETIEDRNAAGVLVGLQCRMAEPQSLFLFPMLEQQYLGGSWRIFFGLMWNTPSKQDQLSLPAVVALKQVLADAGFKANENFLAWQWTNFYPRRSDFLLRYTRNPEKLLDEIEFIFKTLLTNNGKLVEQANTSLKNAPRTLTISLDHLHKKHSS
;
A
#
# COMPACT_ATOMS: atom_id res chain seq x y z
N MET A 1 41.21 -20.64 -6.41
CA MET A 1 40.89 -19.52 -5.50
C MET A 1 39.49 -19.05 -5.86
N ASN A 2 38.56 -18.98 -4.92
CA ASN A 2 37.20 -18.51 -5.20
C ASN A 2 37.26 -17.00 -5.45
N GLU A 3 36.99 -16.56 -6.67
CA GLU A 3 37.04 -15.15 -7.07
C GLU A 3 36.11 -14.29 -6.22
N GLU A 4 34.95 -14.83 -5.81
CA GLU A 4 34.02 -14.15 -4.90
C GLU A 4 34.67 -13.89 -3.53
N GLN A 5 35.38 -14.88 -2.98
CA GLN A 5 36.05 -14.74 -1.69
C GLN A 5 37.18 -13.72 -1.74
N ALA A 6 37.93 -13.67 -2.86
CA ALA A 6 39.00 -12.69 -3.04
C ALA A 6 38.47 -11.24 -3.04
N VAL A 7 37.28 -11.01 -3.63
CA VAL A 7 36.60 -9.71 -3.61
C VAL A 7 36.12 -9.36 -2.19
N LEU A 8 35.55 -10.32 -1.47
CA LEU A 8 35.13 -10.11 -0.08
C LEU A 8 36.31 -9.77 0.84
N ASP A 9 37.41 -10.52 0.72
CA ASP A 9 38.63 -10.31 1.49
C ASP A 9 39.27 -8.96 1.17
N PHE A 10 39.16 -8.50 -0.08
CA PHE A 10 39.59 -7.16 -0.48
C PHE A 10 38.79 -6.07 0.25
N PHE A 11 37.45 -6.13 0.23
CA PHE A 11 36.60 -5.13 0.89
C PHE A 11 36.62 -5.21 2.43
N ALA A 12 37.04 -6.35 3.01
CA ALA A 12 37.16 -6.50 4.45
C ALA A 12 38.33 -5.70 5.07
N LYS A 13 39.31 -5.26 4.26
CA LYS A 13 40.46 -4.49 4.76
C LYS A 13 40.08 -3.02 4.99
N LYS A 14 40.43 -2.48 6.17
CA LYS A 14 40.15 -1.08 6.54
C LYS A 14 40.70 -0.05 5.54
N GLU A 15 41.85 -0.33 4.92
CA GLU A 15 42.46 0.52 3.89
C GLU A 15 41.58 0.69 2.63
N ASN A 16 40.70 -0.28 2.37
CA ASN A 16 39.76 -0.25 1.24
C ASN A 16 38.39 0.32 1.62
N LEU A 17 38.21 0.83 2.85
CA LEU A 17 36.95 1.39 3.32
C LEU A 17 36.37 2.47 2.39
N PRO A 18 37.15 3.45 1.87
CA PRO A 18 36.59 4.45 0.95
C PRO A 18 35.95 3.82 -0.30
N LEU A 19 36.59 2.80 -0.87
CA LEU A 19 36.04 2.07 -2.02
C LEU A 19 34.84 1.22 -1.62
N GLY A 20 34.89 0.57 -0.45
CA GLY A 20 33.75 -0.18 0.09
C GLY A 20 32.51 0.68 0.32
N LEU A 21 32.68 1.91 0.81
CA LEU A 21 31.59 2.88 0.96
C LEU A 21 31.01 3.30 -0.39
N SER A 22 31.86 3.59 -1.38
CA SER A 22 31.39 3.93 -2.73
C SER A 22 30.62 2.77 -3.39
N VAL A 23 31.07 1.53 -3.19
CA VAL A 23 30.33 0.35 -3.66
C VAL A 23 29.00 0.20 -2.91
N ALA A 24 28.97 0.45 -1.59
CA ALA A 24 27.73 0.39 -0.82
C ALA A 24 26.69 1.40 -1.32
N GLU A 25 27.09 2.63 -1.64
CA GLU A 25 26.22 3.66 -2.24
C GLU A 25 25.65 3.20 -3.58
N GLN A 26 26.49 2.67 -4.47
CA GLN A 26 26.03 2.12 -5.75
C GLN A 26 25.08 0.94 -5.56
N MET A 27 25.33 0.08 -4.57
CA MET A 27 24.44 -1.03 -4.25
C MET A 27 23.08 -0.52 -3.74
N ASP A 28 23.04 0.55 -2.96
CA ASP A 28 21.79 1.14 -2.49
C ASP A 28 20.98 1.77 -3.63
N GLU A 29 21.64 2.39 -4.62
CA GLU A 29 20.99 2.84 -5.85
C GLU A 29 20.38 1.67 -6.64
N ILE A 30 21.14 0.58 -6.81
CA ILE A 30 20.64 -0.62 -7.49
C ILE A 30 19.44 -1.21 -6.73
N ARG A 31 19.49 -1.28 -5.39
CA ARG A 31 18.37 -1.74 -4.57
C ARG A 31 17.13 -0.87 -4.79
N ALA A 32 17.29 0.45 -4.82
CA ALA A 32 16.19 1.38 -5.07
C ALA A 32 15.60 1.20 -6.48
N GLN A 33 16.43 1.04 -7.51
CA GLN A 33 15.98 0.79 -8.88
C GLN A 33 15.22 -0.53 -9.01
N ILE A 34 15.73 -1.61 -8.41
CA ILE A 34 15.07 -2.91 -8.41
C ILE A 34 13.72 -2.82 -7.68
N ASN A 35 13.68 -2.15 -6.53
CA ASN A 35 12.45 -1.91 -5.78
C ASN A 35 11.41 -1.13 -6.59
N SER A 36 11.81 -0.03 -7.23
CA SER A 36 10.91 0.75 -8.10
C SER A 36 10.44 -0.07 -9.30
N ARG A 37 11.29 -0.90 -9.89
CA ARG A 37 10.89 -1.81 -10.98
C ARG A 37 9.85 -2.81 -10.51
N PHE A 38 10.04 -3.40 -9.33
CA PHE A 38 9.07 -4.31 -8.71
C PHE A 38 7.67 -3.66 -8.62
N TRP A 39 7.57 -2.45 -8.07
CA TRP A 39 6.28 -1.75 -7.95
C TRP A 39 5.64 -1.43 -9.31
N LYS A 40 6.43 -1.03 -10.32
CA LYS A 40 5.93 -0.81 -11.69
C LYS A 40 5.41 -2.10 -12.32
N SER A 41 6.14 -3.21 -12.20
CA SER A 41 5.71 -4.50 -12.71
C SER A 41 4.40 -4.96 -12.06
N LEU A 42 4.28 -4.79 -10.74
CA LEU A 42 3.05 -5.10 -10.03
C LEU A 42 1.89 -4.21 -10.48
N GLN A 43 2.13 -2.90 -10.67
CA GLN A 43 1.12 -1.97 -11.15
C GLN A 43 0.58 -2.33 -12.53
N GLN A 44 1.47 -2.61 -13.49
CA GLN A 44 1.09 -3.03 -14.83
C GLN A 44 0.21 -4.28 -14.75
N ARG A 45 0.64 -5.26 -13.97
CA ARG A 45 -0.06 -6.54 -13.83
C ARG A 45 -1.45 -6.41 -13.21
N ILE A 46 -1.60 -5.60 -12.16
CA ILE A 46 -2.93 -5.32 -11.59
C ILE A 46 -3.82 -4.61 -12.60
N SER A 47 -3.26 -3.65 -13.36
CA SER A 47 -4.02 -2.90 -14.37
C SER A 47 -4.52 -3.80 -15.50
N ASP A 48 -3.70 -4.76 -15.94
CA ASP A 48 -4.06 -5.68 -17.01
C ASP A 48 -5.13 -6.71 -16.61
N GLN A 49 -5.16 -7.10 -15.32
CA GLN A 49 -6.04 -8.16 -14.82
C GLN A 49 -7.34 -7.65 -14.17
N HIS A 50 -7.40 -6.38 -13.75
CA HIS A 50 -8.51 -5.84 -12.97
C HIS A 50 -9.07 -4.55 -13.61
N THR A 51 -9.85 -4.70 -14.67
CA THR A 51 -10.04 -3.62 -15.67
C THR A 51 -11.31 -2.77 -15.56
N SER A 52 -12.22 -2.98 -14.60
CA SER A 52 -13.49 -2.23 -14.60
C SER A 52 -13.69 -1.24 -13.44
N ALA A 53 -13.27 -1.57 -12.22
CA ALA A 53 -13.59 -0.75 -11.03
C ALA A 53 -12.42 0.09 -10.51
N TRP A 54 -11.19 -0.31 -10.82
CA TRP A 54 -9.98 0.20 -10.16
C TRP A 54 -8.95 0.72 -11.15
N ILE A 55 -8.30 1.82 -10.78
CA ILE A 55 -7.13 2.38 -11.45
C ILE A 55 -5.95 2.18 -10.50
N ALA A 56 -5.00 1.35 -10.91
CA ALA A 56 -3.80 1.08 -10.13
C ALA A 56 -2.73 2.15 -10.36
N GLU A 57 -2.25 2.76 -9.28
CA GLU A 57 -1.27 3.82 -9.29
C GLU A 57 -0.13 3.51 -8.31
N THR A 58 1.09 3.88 -8.68
CA THR A 58 2.25 3.76 -7.81
C THR A 58 2.33 4.91 -6.79
N ILE A 59 2.91 4.63 -5.63
CA ILE A 59 3.15 5.60 -4.56
C ILE A 59 4.66 5.91 -4.53
N GLU A 60 5.01 7.20 -4.55
CA GLU A 60 6.40 7.66 -4.41
C GLU A 60 6.79 7.88 -2.94
N ASP A 61 8.07 7.64 -2.63
CA ASP A 61 8.66 7.97 -1.35
C ASP A 61 8.68 9.49 -1.16
N ARG A 62 8.16 9.97 -0.02
CA ARG A 62 8.14 11.39 0.32
C ARG A 62 9.53 11.98 0.51
N ASN A 63 10.52 11.13 0.83
CA ASN A 63 11.89 11.55 1.12
C ASN A 63 12.86 11.29 -0.04
N ALA A 64 12.42 10.58 -1.09
CA ALA A 64 13.28 10.19 -2.20
C ALA A 64 12.49 10.19 -3.53
N ALA A 65 12.59 11.30 -4.26
CA ALA A 65 11.92 11.47 -5.55
C ALA A 65 12.30 10.35 -6.53
N GLY A 66 11.31 9.80 -7.24
CA GLY A 66 11.50 8.71 -8.19
C GLY A 66 11.70 7.32 -7.58
N VAL A 67 11.73 7.20 -6.25
CA VAL A 67 11.70 5.91 -5.55
C VAL A 67 10.25 5.55 -5.26
N LEU A 68 9.81 4.39 -5.74
CA LEU A 68 8.46 3.89 -5.45
C LEU A 68 8.45 3.08 -4.17
N VAL A 69 7.37 3.21 -3.40
CA VAL A 69 7.19 2.54 -2.10
C VAL A 69 5.87 1.79 -2.00
N GLY A 70 5.00 1.87 -3.01
CA GLY A 70 3.73 1.20 -2.91
C GLY A 70 2.87 1.31 -4.15
N LEU A 71 1.66 0.82 -3.99
CA LEU A 71 0.60 0.79 -4.98
C LEU A 71 -0.75 1.04 -4.29
N GLN A 72 -1.61 1.84 -4.92
CA GLN A 72 -3.00 2.01 -4.52
C GLN A 72 -3.92 1.79 -5.72
N CYS A 73 -5.12 1.29 -5.45
CA CYS A 73 -6.16 1.10 -6.45
C CYS A 73 -7.26 2.13 -6.22
N ARG A 74 -7.24 3.26 -6.94
CA ARG A 74 -8.30 4.26 -6.85
C ARG A 74 -9.54 3.82 -7.61
N MET A 75 -10.71 4.26 -7.19
CA MET A 75 -11.93 4.03 -7.97
C MET A 75 -11.85 4.76 -9.32
N ALA A 76 -12.35 4.12 -10.38
CA ALA A 76 -12.47 4.74 -11.69
C ALA A 76 -13.53 5.87 -11.69
N GLU A 77 -14.61 5.71 -10.92
CA GLU A 77 -15.62 6.74 -10.74
C GLU A 77 -15.23 7.73 -9.63
N PRO A 78 -15.33 9.06 -9.87
CA PRO A 78 -15.11 10.05 -8.83
C PRO A 78 -16.10 9.92 -7.67
N GLN A 79 -15.58 9.84 -6.45
CA GLN A 79 -16.36 9.82 -5.22
C GLN A 79 -15.63 10.59 -4.11
N SER A 80 -16.36 11.34 -3.30
CA SER A 80 -15.76 12.17 -2.25
C SER A 80 -15.24 11.37 -1.06
N LEU A 81 -15.88 10.25 -0.74
CA LEU A 81 -15.52 9.37 0.36
C LEU A 81 -15.59 7.92 -0.08
N PHE A 82 -14.48 7.21 -0.07
CA PHE A 82 -14.42 5.81 -0.47
C PHE A 82 -13.25 5.09 0.20
N LEU A 83 -13.34 3.77 0.18
CA LEU A 83 -12.29 2.85 0.56
C LEU A 83 -11.55 2.41 -0.70
N PHE A 84 -10.23 2.32 -0.59
CA PHE A 84 -9.38 1.85 -1.68
C PHE A 84 -8.35 0.82 -1.19
N PRO A 85 -8.11 -0.26 -1.97
CA PRO A 85 -7.01 -1.18 -1.70
C PRO A 85 -5.66 -0.49 -1.86
N MET A 86 -4.75 -0.77 -0.93
CA MET A 86 -3.41 -0.24 -0.90
C MET A 86 -2.40 -1.31 -0.48
N LEU A 87 -1.21 -1.25 -1.05
CA LEU A 87 0.02 -1.95 -0.67
C LEU A 87 1.11 -0.90 -0.50
N GLU A 88 1.86 -0.93 0.59
CA GLU A 88 2.98 -0.01 0.77
C GLU A 88 4.07 -0.65 1.63
N GLN A 89 5.32 -0.30 1.38
CA GLN A 89 6.43 -0.63 2.26
C GLN A 89 6.60 0.46 3.33
N GLN A 90 6.78 0.04 4.57
CA GLN A 90 7.08 0.93 5.68
C GLN A 90 8.33 0.47 6.41
N TYR A 91 9.15 1.42 6.85
CA TYR A 91 10.29 1.16 7.71
C TYR A 91 9.82 1.04 9.16
N LEU A 92 9.97 -0.14 9.75
CA LEU A 92 9.62 -0.42 11.13
C LEU A 92 10.64 -1.36 11.77
N GLY A 93 11.12 -1.00 12.96
CA GLY A 93 12.02 -1.86 13.74
C GLY A 93 13.32 -2.23 13.02
N GLY A 94 13.89 -1.31 12.24
CA GLY A 94 15.14 -1.54 11.52
C GLY A 94 14.99 -2.16 10.13
N SER A 95 13.76 -2.47 9.69
CA SER A 95 13.53 -3.19 8.42
C SER A 95 12.35 -2.60 7.64
N TRP A 96 12.46 -2.64 6.31
CA TRP A 96 11.34 -2.32 5.41
C TRP A 96 10.46 -3.55 5.24
N ARG A 97 9.15 -3.41 5.46
CA ARG A 97 8.17 -4.49 5.33
C ARG A 97 6.95 -3.99 4.56
N ILE A 98 6.38 -4.85 3.72
CA ILE A 98 5.14 -4.52 2.99
C ILE A 98 3.93 -4.79 3.90
N PHE A 99 3.03 -3.83 3.97
CA PHE A 99 1.67 -4.01 4.48
C PHE A 99 0.65 -3.75 3.37
N PHE A 100 -0.57 -4.21 3.59
CA PHE A 100 -1.68 -3.98 2.66
C PHE A 100 -2.99 -3.82 3.42
N GLY A 101 -3.98 -3.17 2.80
CA GLY A 101 -5.26 -2.91 3.45
C GLY A 101 -6.23 -2.11 2.61
N LEU A 102 -7.39 -1.84 3.20
CA LEU A 102 -8.38 -0.89 2.71
C LEU A 102 -8.21 0.44 3.47
N MET A 103 -7.73 1.44 2.75
CA MET A 103 -7.51 2.78 3.27
C MET A 103 -8.69 3.69 2.95
N TRP A 104 -8.99 4.62 3.85
CA TRP A 104 -9.92 5.70 3.58
C TRP A 104 -9.26 6.78 2.71
N ASN A 105 -9.93 7.23 1.64
CA ASN A 105 -9.44 8.34 0.83
C ASN A 105 -9.36 9.67 1.62
N THR A 106 -10.21 9.81 2.64
CA THR A 106 -10.25 10.92 3.59
C THR A 106 -10.68 10.39 4.96
N PRO A 107 -10.28 11.01 6.08
CA PRO A 107 -10.66 10.52 7.41
C PRO A 107 -12.17 10.32 7.55
N SER A 108 -12.57 9.13 8.01
CA SER A 108 -13.98 8.76 8.18
C SER A 108 -14.59 9.38 9.43
N LYS A 109 -15.89 9.69 9.37
CA LYS A 109 -16.72 10.11 10.50
C LYS A 109 -17.47 8.93 11.13
N GLN A 110 -17.94 9.10 12.37
CA GLN A 110 -18.57 8.01 13.14
C GLN A 110 -19.85 7.44 12.51
N ASP A 111 -20.65 8.29 11.86
CA ASP A 111 -21.84 7.91 11.09
C ASP A 111 -21.49 6.99 9.90
N GLN A 112 -20.38 7.28 9.22
CA GLN A 112 -19.89 6.49 8.09
C GLN A 112 -19.35 5.12 8.54
N LEU A 113 -18.69 5.07 9.70
CA LEU A 113 -18.23 3.83 10.32
C LEU A 113 -19.38 2.90 10.75
N SER A 114 -20.57 3.47 10.98
CA SER A 114 -21.75 2.76 11.45
C SER A 114 -22.65 2.23 10.31
N LEU A 115 -22.31 2.52 9.05
CA LEU A 115 -23.06 2.03 7.89
C LEU A 115 -23.03 0.49 7.85
N PRO A 116 -24.17 -0.20 7.68
CA PRO A 116 -24.22 -1.66 7.74
C PRO A 116 -23.24 -2.38 6.80
N ALA A 117 -23.07 -1.87 5.57
CA ALA A 117 -22.11 -2.44 4.62
C ALA A 117 -20.66 -2.27 5.06
N VAL A 118 -20.32 -1.14 5.68
CA VAL A 118 -18.98 -0.86 6.23
C VAL A 118 -18.70 -1.74 7.43
N VAL A 119 -19.68 -1.91 8.33
CA VAL A 119 -19.57 -2.79 9.50
C VAL A 119 -19.40 -4.24 9.09
N ALA A 120 -20.19 -4.72 8.12
CA ALA A 120 -20.09 -6.08 7.61
C ALA A 120 -18.72 -6.36 6.98
N LEU A 121 -18.24 -5.45 6.12
CA LEU A 121 -16.90 -5.56 5.51
C LEU A 121 -15.80 -5.56 6.57
N LYS A 122 -15.88 -4.67 7.57
CA LYS A 122 -14.92 -4.60 8.67
C LYS A 122 -14.90 -5.90 9.46
N GLN A 123 -16.06 -6.49 9.76
CA GLN A 123 -16.14 -7.75 10.50
C GLN A 123 -15.48 -8.89 9.73
N VAL A 124 -15.80 -9.05 8.44
CA VAL A 124 -15.19 -10.08 7.57
C VAL A 124 -13.67 -9.97 7.55
N LEU A 125 -13.14 -8.74 7.43
CA LEU A 125 -11.69 -8.52 7.42
C LEU A 125 -11.06 -8.73 8.81
N ALA A 126 -11.75 -8.36 9.89
CA ALA A 126 -11.29 -8.62 11.25
C ALA A 126 -11.20 -10.13 11.54
N ASP A 127 -12.20 -10.91 11.09
CA ASP A 127 -12.21 -12.37 11.21
C ASP A 127 -11.05 -13.02 10.41
N ALA A 128 -10.62 -12.37 9.33
CA ALA A 128 -9.42 -12.73 8.56
C ALA A 128 -8.09 -12.24 9.19
N GLY A 129 -8.13 -11.58 10.35
CA GLY A 129 -6.94 -11.13 11.09
C GLY A 129 -6.43 -9.74 10.73
N PHE A 130 -7.20 -8.95 9.96
CA PHE A 130 -6.86 -7.56 9.70
C PHE A 130 -7.07 -6.69 10.94
N LYS A 131 -6.24 -5.65 11.06
CA LYS A 131 -6.31 -4.63 12.12
C LYS A 131 -6.93 -3.35 11.57
N ALA A 132 -7.59 -2.56 12.42
CA ALA A 132 -8.15 -1.26 12.03
C ALA A 132 -7.40 -0.11 12.73
N ASN A 133 -7.40 1.07 12.13
CA ASN A 133 -6.99 2.33 12.75
C ASN A 133 -7.74 3.50 12.09
N GLU A 134 -7.32 4.75 12.37
CA GLU A 134 -7.98 5.95 11.83
C GLU A 134 -7.90 6.06 10.30
N ASN A 135 -6.82 5.59 9.69
CA ASN A 135 -6.57 5.70 8.25
C ASN A 135 -7.05 4.46 7.48
N PHE A 136 -7.13 3.31 8.15
CA PHE A 136 -7.45 2.02 7.54
C PHE A 136 -8.69 1.41 8.17
N LEU A 137 -9.68 1.08 7.34
CA LEU A 137 -10.77 0.21 7.77
C LEU A 137 -10.21 -1.14 8.24
N ALA A 138 -9.23 -1.66 7.50
CA ALA A 138 -8.59 -2.94 7.74
C ALA A 138 -7.21 -2.97 7.05
N TRP A 139 -6.17 -3.44 7.74
CA TRP A 139 -4.82 -3.62 7.20
C TRP A 139 -4.08 -4.79 7.87
N GLN A 140 -3.06 -5.32 7.20
CA GLN A 140 -2.21 -6.40 7.71
C GLN A 140 -0.78 -6.31 7.14
N TRP A 141 0.19 -6.78 7.93
CA TRP A 141 1.56 -7.00 7.44
C TRP A 141 1.66 -8.27 6.58
N THR A 142 2.40 -8.17 5.47
CA THR A 142 2.81 -9.35 4.70
C THR A 142 4.09 -9.97 5.27
N ASN A 143 4.54 -11.09 4.74
CA ASN A 143 5.86 -11.67 5.08
C ASN A 143 7.00 -11.13 4.19
N PHE A 144 6.75 -10.08 3.40
CA PHE A 144 7.70 -9.56 2.42
C PHE A 144 8.49 -8.36 2.94
N TYR A 145 9.81 -8.40 2.68
CA TYR A 145 10.78 -7.39 3.09
C TYR A 145 11.54 -6.87 1.87
N PRO A 146 11.02 -5.83 1.18
CA PRO A 146 11.41 -5.53 -0.20
C PRO A 146 12.87 -5.06 -0.37
N ARG A 147 13.52 -4.60 0.71
CA ARG A 147 14.94 -4.21 0.69
C ARG A 147 15.91 -5.29 1.17
N ARG A 148 15.43 -6.48 1.57
CA ARG A 148 16.32 -7.60 1.95
C ARG A 148 16.87 -8.30 0.71
N SER A 149 18.08 -8.85 0.84
CA SER A 149 18.78 -9.51 -0.26
C SER A 149 17.99 -10.69 -0.84
N ASP A 150 17.32 -11.48 0.00
CA ASP A 150 16.51 -12.61 -0.42
C ASP A 150 15.32 -12.18 -1.27
N PHE A 151 14.61 -11.10 -0.91
CA PHE A 151 13.53 -10.55 -1.73
C PHE A 151 14.04 -10.07 -3.09
N LEU A 152 15.09 -9.26 -3.09
CA LEU A 152 15.65 -8.66 -4.31
C LEU A 152 16.21 -9.74 -5.26
N LEU A 153 16.94 -10.72 -4.72
CA LEU A 153 17.46 -11.84 -5.50
C LEU A 153 16.35 -12.75 -6.03
N ARG A 154 15.26 -12.93 -5.28
CA ARG A 154 14.09 -13.66 -5.79
C ARG A 154 13.45 -12.92 -6.95
N TYR A 155 13.24 -11.61 -6.83
CA TYR A 155 12.67 -10.80 -7.90
C TYR A 155 13.55 -10.80 -9.16
N THR A 156 14.87 -10.67 -9.02
CA THR A 156 15.77 -10.65 -10.19
C THR A 156 15.90 -12.00 -10.87
N ARG A 157 15.75 -13.11 -10.15
CA ARG A 157 15.87 -14.48 -10.70
C ARG A 157 14.55 -15.02 -11.24
N ASN A 158 13.44 -14.72 -10.57
CA ASN A 158 12.10 -15.21 -10.94
C ASN A 158 11.04 -14.15 -10.60
N PRO A 159 10.95 -13.07 -11.42
CA PRO A 159 10.07 -11.95 -11.14
C PRO A 159 8.60 -12.38 -11.10
N GLU A 160 8.17 -13.21 -12.07
CA GLU A 160 6.77 -13.62 -12.18
C GLU A 160 6.28 -14.36 -10.94
N LYS A 161 7.07 -15.27 -10.38
CA LYS A 161 6.68 -16.00 -9.17
C LYS A 161 6.48 -15.06 -7.97
N LEU A 162 7.36 -14.06 -7.79
CA LEU A 162 7.20 -13.12 -6.70
C LEU A 162 6.00 -12.20 -6.91
N LEU A 163 5.75 -11.79 -8.17
CA LEU A 163 4.57 -11.03 -8.54
C LEU A 163 3.29 -11.83 -8.29
N ASP A 164 3.24 -13.13 -8.65
CA ASP A 164 2.12 -14.03 -8.37
C ASP A 164 1.78 -14.07 -6.87
N GLU A 165 2.80 -14.23 -6.02
CA GLU A 165 2.60 -14.34 -4.58
C GLU A 165 2.03 -13.06 -3.97
N ILE A 166 2.52 -11.89 -4.40
CA ILE A 166 2.06 -10.60 -3.87
C ILE A 166 0.69 -10.24 -4.44
N GLU A 167 0.48 -10.51 -5.73
CA GLU A 167 -0.82 -10.35 -6.37
C GLU A 167 -1.88 -11.22 -5.68
N PHE A 168 -1.56 -12.47 -5.34
CA PHE A 168 -2.47 -13.36 -4.62
C PHE A 168 -2.93 -12.77 -3.28
N ILE A 169 -2.02 -12.14 -2.53
CA ILE A 169 -2.39 -11.42 -1.30
C ILE A 169 -3.35 -10.29 -1.62
N PHE A 170 -3.04 -9.48 -2.63
CA PHE A 170 -3.83 -8.30 -2.97
C PHE A 170 -5.21 -8.63 -3.55
N LYS A 171 -5.34 -9.76 -4.26
CA LYS A 171 -6.62 -10.32 -4.73
C LYS A 171 -7.61 -10.57 -3.61
N THR A 172 -7.15 -10.72 -2.36
CA THR A 172 -8.04 -10.76 -1.18
C THR A 172 -8.93 -9.52 -1.10
N LEU A 173 -8.40 -8.34 -1.42
CA LEU A 173 -9.14 -7.08 -1.36
C LEU A 173 -9.82 -6.75 -2.70
N LEU A 174 -9.14 -7.02 -3.82
CA LEU A 174 -9.65 -6.69 -5.15
C LEU A 174 -10.74 -7.63 -5.65
N THR A 175 -10.66 -8.92 -5.31
CA THR A 175 -11.54 -9.95 -5.88
C THR A 175 -12.33 -10.67 -4.80
N ASN A 176 -11.68 -11.27 -3.79
CA ASN A 176 -12.35 -12.11 -2.79
C ASN A 176 -13.37 -11.29 -1.97
N ASN A 177 -12.98 -10.10 -1.54
CA ASN A 177 -13.86 -9.14 -0.87
C ASN A 177 -14.36 -8.03 -1.80
N GLY A 178 -14.07 -8.09 -3.11
CA GLY A 178 -14.33 -7.00 -4.05
C GLY A 178 -15.79 -6.52 -4.03
N LYS A 179 -16.75 -7.46 -4.03
CA LYS A 179 -18.19 -7.13 -3.93
C LYS A 179 -18.57 -6.42 -2.63
N LEU A 180 -17.97 -6.81 -1.50
CA LEU A 180 -18.23 -6.17 -0.21
C LEU A 180 -17.63 -4.75 -0.18
N VAL A 181 -16.45 -4.57 -0.81
CA VAL A 181 -15.83 -3.25 -0.98
C VAL A 181 -16.71 -2.35 -1.85
N GLU A 182 -17.23 -2.86 -2.97
CA GLU A 182 -18.15 -2.13 -3.85
C GLU A 182 -19.45 -1.74 -3.14
N GLN A 183 -20.02 -2.63 -2.32
CA GLN A 183 -21.22 -2.36 -1.53
C GLN A 183 -20.97 -1.30 -0.45
N ALA A 184 -19.83 -1.37 0.23
CA ALA A 184 -19.41 -0.36 1.21
C ALA A 184 -19.22 1.00 0.53
N ASN A 185 -18.50 1.05 -0.60
CA ASN A 185 -18.31 2.28 -1.38
C ASN A 185 -19.63 2.83 -1.91
N THR A 186 -20.54 1.99 -2.38
CA THR A 186 -21.90 2.41 -2.79
C THR A 186 -22.67 3.03 -1.61
N SER A 187 -22.58 2.43 -0.43
CA SER A 187 -23.22 2.95 0.79
C SER A 187 -22.63 4.29 1.21
N LEU A 188 -21.31 4.46 1.09
CA LEU A 188 -20.61 5.71 1.37
C LEU A 188 -20.98 6.82 0.38
N LYS A 189 -21.20 6.47 -0.90
CA LYS A 189 -21.65 7.40 -1.96
C LYS A 189 -23.03 7.99 -1.64
N ASN A 190 -23.91 7.14 -1.11
CA ASN A 190 -25.31 7.47 -0.84
C ASN A 190 -25.56 7.96 0.59
N ALA A 191 -24.54 7.95 1.45
CA ALA A 191 -24.66 8.39 2.83
C ALA A 191 -25.13 9.86 2.85
N PRO A 192 -26.15 10.21 3.65
CA PRO A 192 -26.61 11.58 3.76
C PRO A 192 -25.42 12.45 4.15
N ARG A 193 -25.12 13.48 3.36
CA ARG A 193 -24.18 14.51 3.79
C ARG A 193 -24.79 15.10 5.05
N THR A 194 -24.24 14.82 6.22
CA THR A 194 -24.62 15.50 7.46
C THR A 194 -24.58 16.99 7.17
N LEU A 195 -25.77 17.58 7.02
CA LEU A 195 -25.96 19.02 7.06
C LEU A 195 -25.59 19.41 8.47
N THR A 196 -24.35 19.82 8.68
CA THR A 196 -24.00 20.70 9.79
C THR A 196 -24.79 21.99 9.57
N ILE A 197 -26.06 21.98 9.96
CA ILE A 197 -26.82 23.20 10.17
C ILE A 197 -26.11 23.87 11.34
N SER A 198 -25.28 24.87 11.05
CA SER A 198 -24.70 25.71 12.11
C SER A 198 -25.86 26.22 12.96
N LEU A 199 -25.79 26.03 14.27
CA LEU A 199 -26.77 26.54 15.25
C LEU A 199 -26.98 28.07 15.13
N ASP A 200 -26.06 28.77 14.47
CA ASP A 200 -26.18 30.19 14.14
C ASP A 200 -27.40 30.52 13.25
N HIS A 201 -27.88 29.57 12.45
CA HIS A 201 -29.06 29.78 11.60
C HIS A 201 -30.40 29.57 12.33
N LEU A 202 -30.41 28.95 13.51
CA LEU A 202 -31.64 28.76 14.30
C LEU A 202 -31.96 29.98 15.18
N HIS A 203 -30.97 30.78 15.58
CA HIS A 203 -31.22 32.02 16.35
C HIS A 203 -31.74 33.17 15.49
N LYS A 204 -31.46 33.21 14.18
CA LYS A 204 -32.04 34.25 13.30
C LYS A 204 -33.51 34.05 12.96
N LYS A 205 -34.09 32.86 13.19
CA LYS A 205 -35.52 32.60 12.91
C LYS A 205 -36.45 32.83 14.11
N HIS A 206 -35.88 33.07 15.29
CA HIS A 206 -36.63 33.42 16.51
C HIS A 206 -36.49 34.89 16.94
N SER A 207 -35.71 35.69 16.21
CA SER A 207 -35.56 37.11 16.45
C SER A 207 -35.51 37.86 15.12
N SER A 208 -36.69 38.15 14.56
CA SER A 208 -37.08 39.25 13.64
C SER A 208 -38.09 38.77 12.60
#